data_AF-A0A7Y7NWX5-F1
#
_entry.id   AF-A0A7Y7NWX5-F1
#
_cell.length_a   1.000
_cell.length_b   1.000
_cell.length_c   1.000
_cell.angle_alpha   90.00
_cell.angle_beta   90.00
_cell.angle_gamma   90.00
#
_symmetry.space_group_name_H-M   'P 1'
#
loop_
_entity.id
_entity.type
_entity.pdbx_description
1 polymer ?
#
loop_
_entity_poly.entity_id
_entity_poly.type
_entity_poly.pdbx_seq_one_letter_code
_entity_poly.pdbx_strand_id
1 'polypeptide(L)'
;IVYISSMGVSSFSIPVFLKILLTSSSQITLAMIGLSLLIGIPLLMLIYNGTKLIFGFRTKFRFIGLSSFSLWLTGLVLCGIVALQVTRSFSHKYVKTQTASLIQPIKNTLYLDLKPDNSIDSLKSYDEKFLLGQWNMVTANGKNIHFGVPNLEFIKSETDSFNLLIFYSARGENRDIAMQRANLIDYKFVQKDSVLLFNPYFYLPVKEKWRNQNVRILLKIPVGKGIFINKNMGILLNNPNSDSTNSELINKKWIMQEGGLKVPTYFAPVQAKVDSSKIDKKPILNKKIK
;
A
#
# COMPACT_ATOMS: atom_id res chain seq x y z
N ILE A 1 1.83 -22.14 9.40
CA ILE A 1 0.36 -22.34 9.46
C ILE A 1 -0.16 -22.17 8.05
N VAL A 2 -0.73 -23.22 7.47
CA VAL A 2 -1.39 -23.14 6.17
C VAL A 2 -2.85 -22.87 6.46
N TYR A 3 -3.43 -21.83 5.86
CA TYR A 3 -4.86 -21.61 5.91
C TYR A 3 -5.41 -21.39 4.50
N ILE A 4 -6.61 -21.92 4.31
CA ILE A 4 -7.36 -21.84 3.07
C ILE A 4 -8.37 -20.72 3.25
N SER A 5 -8.26 -19.67 2.43
CA SER A 5 -9.27 -18.61 2.36
C SER A 5 -9.90 -18.60 0.96
N SER A 6 -10.95 -17.81 0.77
CA SER A 6 -11.57 -17.57 -0.54
C SER A 6 -10.60 -16.98 -1.59
N MET A 7 -9.39 -16.59 -1.16
CA MET A 7 -8.31 -16.05 -1.99
C MET A 7 -7.19 -17.07 -2.28
N GLY A 8 -7.33 -18.33 -1.83
CA GLY A 8 -6.38 -19.42 -2.09
C GLY A 8 -5.67 -19.96 -0.83
N VAL A 9 -4.65 -20.79 -1.05
CA VAL A 9 -3.79 -21.35 0.00
C VAL A 9 -2.69 -20.34 0.31
N SER A 10 -2.67 -19.82 1.54
CA SER A 10 -1.59 -18.94 2.00
C SER A 10 -0.87 -19.57 3.18
N SER A 11 0.46 -19.55 3.14
CA SER A 11 1.32 -20.05 4.21
C SER A 11 1.80 -18.88 5.06
N PHE A 12 1.39 -18.87 6.33
CA PHE A 12 1.95 -17.95 7.32
C PHE A 12 3.08 -18.64 8.07
N SER A 13 4.28 -18.09 7.95
CA SER A 13 5.47 -18.53 8.67
C SER A 13 5.77 -17.53 9.79
N ILE A 14 5.61 -17.97 11.06
CA ILE A 14 5.96 -17.17 12.24
C ILE A 14 7.42 -16.68 12.16
N PRO A 15 8.42 -17.53 11.83
CA PRO A 15 9.79 -17.06 11.68
C PRO A 15 9.98 -15.96 10.63
N VAL A 16 9.28 -16.04 9.49
CA VAL A 16 9.35 -15.02 8.43
C VAL A 16 8.70 -13.72 8.92
N PHE A 17 7.53 -13.80 9.55
CA PHE A 17 6.87 -12.65 10.15
C PHE A 17 7.74 -11.96 11.20
N LEU A 18 8.35 -12.74 12.10
CA LEU A 18 9.26 -12.22 13.13
C LEU A 18 10.51 -11.57 12.52
N LYS A 19 11.06 -12.11 11.42
CA LYS A 19 12.21 -11.50 10.72
C LYS A 19 11.90 -10.13 10.11
N ILE A 20 10.64 -9.85 9.80
CA ILE A 20 10.19 -8.57 9.25
C ILE A 20 10.07 -7.52 10.35
N LEU A 21 9.54 -7.91 11.51
CA LEU A 21 9.34 -7.02 12.64
C LEU A 21 10.61 -6.81 13.46
N LEU A 22 11.35 -7.88 13.75
CA LEU A 22 12.48 -7.90 14.68
C LEU A 22 13.79 -7.59 13.97
N THR A 23 14.67 -6.88 14.68
CA THR A 23 15.90 -6.31 14.10
C THR A 23 17.09 -7.24 14.33
N SER A 24 17.19 -7.83 15.52
CA SER A 24 18.32 -8.67 15.90
C SER A 24 17.95 -10.16 15.93
N SER A 25 18.94 -11.02 15.64
CA SER A 25 18.79 -12.47 15.79
C SER A 25 18.44 -12.86 17.24
N SER A 26 18.95 -12.12 18.23
CA SER A 26 18.62 -12.34 19.64
C SER A 26 17.14 -12.10 19.93
N GLN A 27 16.54 -11.02 19.40
CA GLN A 27 15.11 -10.76 19.54
C GLN A 27 14.28 -11.90 18.95
N ILE A 28 14.68 -12.41 17.78
CA ILE A 28 13.99 -13.53 17.12
C ILE A 28 14.06 -14.79 17.98
N THR A 29 15.24 -15.14 18.48
CA THR A 29 15.41 -16.33 19.35
C THR A 29 14.61 -16.20 20.64
N LEU A 30 14.66 -15.05 21.30
CA LEU A 30 13.89 -14.80 22.53
C LEU A 30 12.38 -14.84 22.26
N ALA A 31 11.92 -14.28 21.15
CA ALA A 31 10.52 -14.35 20.75
C ALA A 31 10.08 -15.79 20.47
N MET A 32 10.90 -16.59 19.79
CA MET A 32 10.60 -18.00 19.51
C MET A 32 10.53 -18.82 20.79
N ILE A 33 11.53 -18.71 21.68
CA ILE A 33 11.53 -19.42 22.98
C ILE A 33 10.33 -18.95 23.82
N GLY A 34 10.12 -17.63 23.91
CA GLY A 34 9.02 -17.05 24.66
C GLY A 34 7.66 -17.55 24.17
N LEU A 35 7.43 -17.56 22.86
CA LEU A 35 6.19 -18.02 22.25
C LEU A 35 5.99 -19.53 22.42
N SER A 36 7.06 -20.33 22.27
CA SER A 36 7.02 -21.77 22.53
C SER A 36 6.67 -22.09 23.98
N LEU A 37 7.18 -21.34 24.96
CA LEU A 37 6.81 -21.52 26.36
C LEU A 37 5.38 -21.03 26.64
N LEU A 38 5.04 -19.84 26.13
CA LEU A 38 3.76 -19.18 26.38
C LEU A 38 2.58 -19.99 25.83
N ILE A 39 2.73 -20.61 24.66
CA ILE A 39 1.68 -21.42 24.01
C ILE A 39 1.87 -22.91 24.30
N GLY A 40 3.11 -23.40 24.25
CA GLY A 40 3.40 -24.83 24.38
C GLY A 40 3.16 -25.37 25.78
N ILE A 41 3.50 -24.62 26.85
CA ILE A 41 3.29 -25.10 28.22
C ILE A 41 1.80 -25.27 28.55
N PRO A 42 0.90 -24.29 28.27
CA PRO A 42 -0.54 -24.48 28.45
C PRO A 42 -1.09 -25.65 27.64
N LEU A 43 -0.63 -25.84 26.40
CA LEU A 43 -1.06 -26.96 25.55
C LEU A 43 -0.64 -28.31 26.16
N LEU A 44 0.62 -28.44 26.61
CA LEU A 44 1.10 -29.65 27.29
C LEU A 44 0.33 -29.91 28.59
N MET A 45 0.00 -28.86 29.33
CA MET A 45 -0.82 -28.98 30.54
C MET A 45 -2.25 -29.42 30.25
N LEU A 46 -2.83 -28.99 29.12
CA LEU A 46 -4.13 -29.47 28.67
C LEU A 46 -4.09 -30.96 28.35
N ILE A 47 -3.06 -31.43 27.63
CA ILE A 47 -2.87 -32.85 27.31
C ILE A 47 -2.65 -33.67 28.60
N TYR A 48 -1.80 -33.19 29.51
CA TYR A 48 -1.56 -33.83 30.80
C TYR A 48 -2.85 -33.97 31.62
N ASN A 49 -3.63 -32.89 31.74
CA ASN A 49 -4.91 -32.94 32.46
C ASN A 49 -5.95 -33.83 31.74
N GLY A 50 -5.97 -33.85 30.41
CA GLY A 50 -6.85 -34.71 29.62
C GLY A 50 -6.55 -36.20 29.79
N THR A 51 -5.26 -36.59 29.70
CA THR A 51 -4.85 -37.98 29.96
C THR A 51 -5.13 -38.40 31.40
N LYS A 52 -4.88 -37.52 32.37
CA LYS A 52 -5.23 -37.77 33.77
C LYS A 52 -6.72 -38.01 33.98
N LEU A 53 -7.59 -37.29 33.26
CA LEU A 53 -9.04 -37.48 33.32
C LEU A 53 -9.47 -38.85 32.77
N ILE A 54 -8.89 -39.29 31.65
CA ILE A 54 -9.24 -40.56 30.99
C ILE A 54 -8.79 -41.78 31.80
N PHE A 55 -7.53 -41.76 32.25
CA PHE A 55 -6.93 -42.91 32.95
C PHE A 55 -7.14 -42.90 34.46
N GLY A 56 -7.77 -41.85 35.01
CA GLY A 56 -8.10 -41.75 36.44
C GLY A 56 -6.88 -41.71 37.38
N PHE A 57 -5.70 -41.27 36.89
CA PHE A 57 -4.50 -41.20 37.71
C PHE A 57 -4.70 -40.29 38.93
N ARG A 58 -4.58 -40.83 40.14
CA ARG A 58 -4.77 -40.08 41.39
C ARG A 58 -3.50 -39.38 41.88
N THR A 59 -2.38 -39.54 41.20
CA THR A 59 -1.10 -38.95 41.60
C THR A 59 -1.13 -37.43 41.50
N LYS A 60 -0.91 -36.76 42.62
CA LYS A 60 -0.85 -35.29 42.74
C LYS A 60 0.60 -34.87 42.93
N PHE A 61 1.35 -34.76 41.84
CA PHE A 61 2.67 -34.12 41.91
C PHE A 61 2.48 -32.60 41.97
N ARG A 62 2.49 -32.03 43.18
CA ARG A 62 2.36 -30.57 43.41
C ARG A 62 3.39 -29.77 42.60
N PHE A 63 4.55 -30.34 42.35
CA PHE A 63 5.64 -29.73 41.59
C PHE A 63 5.33 -29.54 40.11
N ILE A 64 4.53 -30.40 39.47
CA ILE A 64 4.24 -30.29 38.03
C ILE A 64 3.50 -28.99 37.72
N GLY A 65 2.47 -28.65 38.51
CA GLY A 65 1.73 -27.39 38.36
C GLY A 65 2.61 -26.16 38.55
N LEU A 66 3.42 -26.17 39.61
CA LEU A 66 4.29 -25.04 39.94
C LEU A 66 5.41 -24.83 38.90
N SER A 67 6.11 -25.89 38.50
CA SER A 67 7.18 -25.83 37.50
C SER A 67 6.67 -25.38 36.13
N SER A 68 5.52 -25.89 35.69
CA SER A 68 4.92 -25.45 34.42
C SER A 68 4.45 -23.99 34.50
N PHE A 69 3.88 -23.55 35.62
CA PHE A 69 3.53 -22.14 35.79
C PHE A 69 4.77 -21.24 35.72
N SER A 70 5.88 -21.63 36.37
CA SER A 70 7.15 -20.89 36.28
C SER A 70 7.70 -20.82 34.84
N LEU A 71 7.64 -21.92 34.09
CA LEU A 71 8.07 -21.96 32.68
C LEU A 71 7.19 -21.07 31.79
N TRP A 72 5.86 -21.14 31.99
CA TRP A 72 4.92 -20.30 31.27
C TRP A 72 5.13 -18.82 31.59
N LEU A 73 5.32 -18.47 32.87
CA LEU A 73 5.60 -17.11 33.30
C LEU A 73 6.92 -16.59 32.70
N THR A 74 7.93 -17.43 32.59
CA THR A 74 9.18 -17.10 31.89
C THR A 74 8.91 -16.77 30.43
N GLY A 75 8.09 -17.58 29.74
CA GLY A 75 7.66 -17.30 28.37
C GLY A 75 6.95 -15.95 28.24
N LEU A 76 6.06 -15.63 29.18
CA LEU A 76 5.34 -14.35 29.23
C LEU A 76 6.31 -13.16 29.38
N VAL A 77 7.28 -13.24 30.29
CA VAL A 77 8.28 -12.18 30.50
C VAL A 77 9.13 -11.98 29.26
N LEU A 78 9.60 -13.06 28.63
CA LEU A 78 10.39 -12.98 27.39
C LEU A 78 9.61 -12.29 26.25
N CYS A 79 8.36 -12.69 26.05
CA CYS A 79 7.47 -12.05 25.08
C CYS A 79 7.24 -10.58 25.39
N GLY A 80 7.04 -10.23 26.68
CA GLY A 80 6.87 -8.85 27.13
C GLY A 80 8.10 -7.96 26.83
N ILE A 81 9.31 -8.46 27.08
CA ILE A 81 10.55 -7.75 26.77
C ILE A 81 10.65 -7.46 25.28
N VAL A 82 10.43 -8.47 24.42
CA VAL A 82 10.47 -8.28 22.96
C VAL A 82 9.39 -7.31 22.50
N ALA A 83 8.16 -7.43 23.00
CA ALA A 83 7.05 -6.55 22.65
C ALA A 83 7.36 -5.08 22.99
N LEU A 84 7.94 -4.81 24.17
CA LEU A 84 8.36 -3.46 24.56
C LEU A 84 9.46 -2.90 23.64
N GLN A 85 10.45 -3.71 23.27
CA GLN A 85 11.52 -3.29 22.35
C GLN A 85 10.96 -2.94 20.96
N VAL A 86 10.08 -3.79 20.44
CA VAL A 86 9.40 -3.52 19.17
C VAL A 86 8.60 -2.23 19.28
N THR A 87 7.75 -2.09 20.28
CA THR A 87 6.89 -0.91 20.46
C THR A 87 7.70 0.38 20.53
N ARG A 88 8.80 0.39 21.30
CA ARG A 88 9.71 1.53 21.37
C ARG A 88 10.26 1.94 20.02
N SER A 89 10.55 0.99 19.13
CA SER A 89 11.07 1.29 17.79
C SER A 89 10.09 2.03 16.86
N PHE A 90 8.82 2.19 17.30
CA PHE A 90 7.77 2.97 16.62
C PHE A 90 7.40 4.26 17.36
N SER A 91 8.05 4.62 18.48
CA SER A 91 7.61 5.71 19.37
C SER A 91 7.50 7.08 18.67
N HIS A 92 8.49 7.45 17.86
CA HIS A 92 8.54 8.76 17.21
C HIS A 92 8.28 8.65 15.72
N LYS A 93 7.65 9.67 15.14
CA LYS A 93 7.42 9.80 13.70
C LYS A 93 8.19 11.01 13.16
N TYR A 94 8.79 10.85 11.99
CA TYR A 94 9.37 11.95 11.21
C TYR A 94 8.74 11.99 9.82
N VAL A 95 8.63 13.18 9.25
CA VAL A 95 8.13 13.42 7.89
C VAL A 95 9.08 14.38 7.18
N LYS A 96 9.61 13.95 6.04
CA LYS A 96 10.35 14.77 5.08
C LYS A 96 9.42 15.17 3.96
N THR A 97 9.45 16.44 3.58
CA THR A 97 8.70 16.96 2.43
C THR A 97 9.66 17.28 1.30
N GLN A 98 9.32 16.85 0.10
CA GLN A 98 9.97 17.23 -1.15
C GLN A 98 8.95 17.94 -2.03
N THR A 99 9.29 19.14 -2.47
CA THR A 99 8.48 19.90 -3.43
C THR A 99 9.13 19.79 -4.80
N ALA A 100 8.33 19.47 -5.81
CA ALA A 100 8.74 19.48 -7.20
C ALA A 100 7.81 20.37 -8.01
N SER A 101 8.39 21.40 -8.61
CA SER A 101 7.72 22.22 -9.62
C SER A 101 7.58 21.41 -10.90
N LEU A 102 6.37 21.39 -11.47
CA LEU A 102 6.07 20.66 -12.69
C LEU A 102 6.11 21.59 -13.90
N ILE A 103 6.47 21.05 -15.06
CA ILE A 103 6.30 21.71 -16.35
C ILE A 103 4.80 21.92 -16.57
N GLN A 104 4.40 23.15 -16.89
CA GLN A 104 2.98 23.48 -17.05
C GLN A 104 2.48 23.06 -18.44
N PRO A 105 1.41 22.25 -18.54
CA PRO A 105 0.91 21.76 -19.81
C PRO A 105 0.21 22.88 -20.60
N ILE A 106 0.52 23.02 -21.90
CA ILE A 106 -0.03 24.05 -22.79
C ILE A 106 -1.57 23.99 -22.84
N LYS A 107 -2.14 22.78 -22.85
CA LYS A 107 -3.60 22.56 -22.88
C LYS A 107 -4.24 22.51 -21.48
N ASN A 108 -3.57 23.06 -20.47
CA ASN A 108 -4.02 23.10 -19.08
C ASN A 108 -4.45 21.73 -18.53
N THR A 109 -3.92 20.63 -19.08
CA THR A 109 -4.28 19.26 -18.70
C THR A 109 -3.03 18.43 -18.51
N LEU A 110 -2.87 17.83 -17.32
CA LEU A 110 -1.77 16.92 -17.00
C LEU A 110 -2.25 15.47 -17.14
N TYR A 111 -1.49 14.63 -17.84
CA TYR A 111 -1.77 13.21 -18.03
C TYR A 111 -0.99 12.42 -16.99
N LEU A 112 -1.68 11.66 -16.15
CA LEU A 112 -1.08 10.88 -15.07
C LEU A 112 -1.02 9.42 -15.51
N ASP A 113 0.18 8.86 -15.46
CA ASP A 113 0.43 7.51 -15.93
C ASP A 113 1.47 6.81 -15.04
N LEU A 114 1.43 5.47 -15.03
CA LEU A 114 2.45 4.68 -14.36
C LEU A 114 3.58 4.36 -15.31
N LYS A 115 4.79 4.51 -14.81
CA LYS A 115 5.98 3.97 -15.47
C LYS A 115 5.88 2.43 -15.48
N PRO A 116 6.06 1.77 -16.64
CA PRO A 116 6.19 0.32 -16.68
C PRO A 116 7.37 -0.10 -15.79
N ASP A 117 7.08 -0.89 -14.78
CA ASP A 117 8.08 -1.40 -13.85
C ASP A 117 8.03 -2.92 -13.81
N ASN A 118 8.83 -3.53 -14.68
CA ASN A 118 8.94 -4.98 -14.74
C ASN A 118 9.75 -5.53 -13.56
N SER A 119 10.34 -4.72 -12.66
CA SER A 119 11.25 -5.22 -11.63
C SER A 119 10.57 -6.13 -10.61
N ILE A 120 9.29 -5.91 -10.34
CA ILE A 120 8.45 -6.75 -9.47
C ILE A 120 7.69 -7.79 -10.30
N ASP A 121 7.14 -7.41 -11.45
CA ASP A 121 6.36 -8.32 -12.31
C ASP A 121 7.20 -9.38 -13.04
N SER A 122 8.51 -9.15 -13.24
CA SER A 122 9.45 -10.11 -13.84
C SER A 122 10.07 -11.08 -12.84
N LEU A 123 9.76 -10.95 -11.54
CA LEU A 123 10.13 -11.93 -10.52
C LEU A 123 9.19 -13.13 -10.65
N LYS A 124 9.41 -13.92 -11.71
CA LYS A 124 8.54 -15.01 -12.19
C LYS A 124 8.32 -16.17 -11.20
N SER A 125 8.94 -16.14 -10.03
CA SER A 125 8.73 -17.14 -8.98
C SER A 125 9.07 -16.50 -7.64
N TYR A 126 8.05 -16.08 -6.89
CA TYR A 126 8.24 -15.66 -5.51
C TYR A 126 8.41 -16.91 -4.65
N ASP A 127 9.61 -17.11 -4.09
CA ASP A 127 9.84 -18.18 -3.11
C ASP A 127 9.04 -17.88 -1.82
N GLU A 128 8.98 -16.60 -1.45
CA GLU A 128 8.22 -16.10 -0.31
C GLU A 128 7.65 -14.69 -0.62
N LYS A 129 6.36 -14.49 -0.34
CA LYS A 129 5.67 -13.21 -0.49
C LYS A 129 4.97 -12.83 0.80
N PHE A 130 5.18 -11.59 1.23
CA PHE A 130 4.51 -11.05 2.41
C PHE A 130 3.91 -9.69 2.09
N LEU A 131 2.59 -9.60 2.25
CA LEU A 131 1.80 -8.42 1.93
C LEU A 131 1.26 -7.80 3.23
N LEU A 132 1.63 -6.55 3.52
CA LEU A 132 1.11 -5.75 4.65
C LEU A 132 0.58 -4.40 4.17
N GLY A 133 -0.65 -4.41 3.64
CA GLY A 133 -1.28 -3.20 3.12
C GLY A 133 -0.43 -2.55 2.05
N GLN A 134 0.06 -1.33 2.31
CA GLN A 134 0.92 -0.59 1.38
C GLN A 134 2.40 -1.00 1.44
N TRP A 135 2.82 -1.87 2.35
CA TRP A 135 4.20 -2.36 2.44
C TRP A 135 4.29 -3.85 2.15
N ASN A 136 5.28 -4.25 1.37
CA ASN A 136 5.43 -5.61 0.88
C ASN A 136 6.90 -6.03 0.91
N MET A 137 7.12 -7.32 1.12
CA MET A 137 8.42 -7.95 1.01
C MET A 137 8.31 -9.15 0.10
N VAL A 138 9.25 -9.24 -0.82
CA VAL A 138 9.39 -10.38 -1.72
C VAL A 138 10.82 -10.88 -1.70
N THR A 139 10.95 -12.19 -1.71
CA THR A 139 12.23 -12.87 -1.87
C THR A 139 12.27 -13.49 -3.26
N ALA A 140 13.29 -13.14 -4.05
CA ALA A 140 13.51 -13.71 -5.37
C ALA A 140 15.01 -14.00 -5.55
N ASN A 141 15.36 -15.22 -5.96
CA ASN A 141 16.76 -15.67 -6.14
C ASN A 141 17.64 -15.41 -4.90
N GLY A 142 17.09 -15.64 -3.70
CA GLY A 142 17.79 -15.40 -2.43
C GLY A 142 18.02 -13.93 -2.07
N LYS A 143 17.48 -12.97 -2.86
CA LYS A 143 17.53 -11.54 -2.55
C LYS A 143 16.18 -11.05 -2.04
N ASN A 144 16.22 -10.39 -0.89
CA ASN A 144 15.07 -9.74 -0.29
C ASN A 144 14.88 -8.35 -0.91
N ILE A 145 13.68 -8.05 -1.38
CA ILE A 145 13.29 -6.74 -1.89
C ILE A 145 12.17 -6.22 -0.99
N HIS A 146 12.42 -5.07 -0.37
CA HIS A 146 11.45 -4.37 0.46
C HIS A 146 10.89 -3.21 -0.33
N PHE A 147 9.58 -3.19 -0.54
CA PHE A 147 8.93 -2.16 -1.33
C PHE A 147 7.58 -1.77 -0.73
N GLY A 148 7.07 -0.61 -1.11
CA GLY A 148 5.73 -0.22 -0.78
C GLY A 148 5.06 0.57 -1.89
N VAL A 149 3.75 0.69 -1.80
CA VAL A 149 2.90 1.39 -2.76
C VAL A 149 2.67 2.81 -2.22
N PRO A 150 3.03 3.87 -2.96
CA PRO A 150 2.71 5.23 -2.58
C PRO A 150 1.19 5.50 -2.65
N ASN A 151 0.72 6.44 -1.85
CA ASN A 151 -0.64 6.97 -1.98
C ASN A 151 -0.63 8.32 -2.72
N LEU A 152 -1.36 8.43 -3.82
CA LEU A 152 -1.55 9.66 -4.58
C LEU A 152 -2.90 10.28 -4.26
N GLU A 153 -2.88 11.53 -3.84
CA GLU A 153 -4.06 12.34 -3.55
C GLU A 153 -4.04 13.62 -4.40
N PHE A 154 -5.23 14.12 -4.72
CA PHE A 154 -5.41 15.32 -5.52
C PHE A 154 -5.97 16.44 -4.64
N ILE A 155 -5.32 17.60 -4.67
CA ILE A 155 -5.75 18.75 -3.89
C ILE A 155 -5.75 20.02 -4.75
N LYS A 156 -6.55 21.01 -4.36
CA LYS A 156 -6.56 22.33 -4.99
C LYS A 156 -5.20 23.01 -4.79
N SER A 157 -4.65 23.60 -5.86
CA SER A 157 -3.48 24.47 -5.78
C SER A 157 -3.90 25.86 -5.30
N GLU A 158 -3.05 26.47 -4.47
CA GLU A 158 -3.18 27.88 -4.07
C GLU A 158 -2.63 28.84 -5.13
N THR A 159 -2.04 28.30 -6.20
CA THR A 159 -1.41 29.05 -7.29
C THR A 159 -1.94 28.56 -8.64
N ASP A 160 -1.68 29.33 -9.70
CA ASP A 160 -2.01 28.93 -11.07
C ASP A 160 -1.11 27.84 -11.66
N SER A 161 -0.24 27.23 -10.85
CA SER A 161 0.69 26.19 -11.29
C SER A 161 0.39 24.83 -10.67
N PHE A 162 0.54 23.78 -11.47
CA PHE A 162 0.63 22.41 -10.97
C PHE A 162 1.89 22.26 -10.12
N ASN A 163 1.75 21.67 -8.94
CA ASN A 163 2.88 21.36 -8.06
C ASN A 163 2.73 19.95 -7.49
N LEU A 164 3.86 19.29 -7.28
CA LEU A 164 3.89 17.97 -6.65
C LEU A 164 4.56 18.09 -5.27
N LEU A 165 3.87 17.63 -4.23
CA LEU A 165 4.44 17.48 -2.89
C LEU A 165 4.55 16.01 -2.56
N ILE A 166 5.73 15.57 -2.16
CA ILE A 166 5.99 14.18 -1.77
C ILE A 166 6.42 14.17 -0.31
N PHE A 167 5.68 13.43 0.50
CA PHE A 167 5.91 13.26 1.92
C PHE A 167 6.46 11.85 2.17
N TYR A 168 7.69 11.79 2.67
CA TYR A 168 8.35 10.58 3.11
C TYR A 168 8.25 10.51 4.62
N SER A 169 7.65 9.45 5.16
CA SER A 169 7.51 9.31 6.60
C SER A 169 8.00 7.96 7.08
N ALA A 170 8.54 7.93 8.29
CA ALA A 170 8.96 6.71 8.97
C ALA A 170 8.84 6.88 10.49
N ARG A 171 8.84 5.76 11.22
CA ARG A 171 8.92 5.74 12.67
C ARG A 171 10.29 5.27 13.19
N GLY A 172 10.64 5.71 14.39
CA GLY A 172 11.91 5.47 15.06
C GLY A 172 11.78 5.41 16.57
N GLU A 173 12.80 4.85 17.22
CA GLU A 173 12.91 4.90 18.69
C GLU A 173 13.18 6.30 19.22
N ASN A 174 13.72 7.16 18.37
CA ASN A 174 13.87 8.59 18.58
C ASN A 174 13.66 9.33 17.23
N ARG A 175 13.63 10.65 17.28
CA ARG A 175 13.40 11.50 16.10
C ARG A 175 14.51 11.35 15.06
N ASP A 176 15.77 11.21 15.47
CA ASP A 176 16.91 11.12 14.56
C ASP A 176 16.89 9.82 13.75
N ILE A 177 16.59 8.70 14.39
CA ILE A 177 16.42 7.41 13.71
C ILE A 177 15.20 7.44 12.78
N ALA A 178 14.10 8.06 13.19
CA ALA A 178 12.94 8.25 12.32
C ALA A 178 13.29 9.09 11.07
N MET A 179 14.11 10.14 11.24
CA MET A 179 14.61 10.98 10.15
C MET A 179 15.53 10.19 9.21
N GLN A 180 16.50 9.45 9.74
CA GLN A 180 17.38 8.59 8.94
C GLN A 180 16.57 7.60 8.09
N ARG A 181 15.61 6.89 8.71
CA ARG A 181 14.74 5.94 8.00
C ARG A 181 13.91 6.61 6.90
N ALA A 182 13.34 7.78 7.16
CA ALA A 182 12.58 8.52 6.15
C ALA A 182 13.45 8.97 4.97
N ASN A 183 14.72 9.28 5.22
CA ASN A 183 15.68 9.65 4.18
C ASN A 183 16.15 8.46 3.32
N LEU A 184 16.03 7.23 3.82
CA LEU A 184 16.39 6.01 3.09
C LEU A 184 15.32 5.53 2.11
N ILE A 185 14.13 6.14 2.12
CA ILE A 185 13.05 5.79 1.19
C ILE A 185 13.40 6.28 -0.22
N ASP A 186 13.52 5.36 -1.17
CA ASP A 186 13.75 5.70 -2.58
C ASP A 186 12.41 5.68 -3.34
N TYR A 187 11.94 6.86 -3.73
CA TYR A 187 10.79 7.03 -4.62
C TYR A 187 11.14 7.99 -5.76
N LYS A 188 10.67 7.65 -6.96
CA LYS A 188 10.98 8.41 -8.17
C LYS A 188 9.72 8.60 -9.03
N PHE A 189 9.70 9.72 -9.73
CA PHE A 189 8.74 10.05 -10.77
C PHE A 189 9.49 10.80 -11.87
N VAL A 190 8.93 10.87 -13.07
CA VAL A 190 9.49 11.60 -14.20
C VAL A 190 8.37 12.36 -14.89
N GLN A 191 8.61 13.61 -15.27
CA GLN A 191 7.70 14.34 -16.15
C GLN A 191 8.29 14.42 -17.56
N LYS A 192 7.46 14.17 -18.57
CA LYS A 192 7.75 14.42 -19.98
C LYS A 192 6.62 15.28 -20.53
N ASP A 193 6.90 16.56 -20.77
CA ASP A 193 5.92 17.55 -21.19
C ASP A 193 4.67 17.57 -20.28
N SER A 194 3.51 17.19 -20.83
CA SER A 194 2.23 17.14 -20.12
C SER A 194 1.97 15.78 -19.46
N VAL A 195 2.91 14.83 -19.52
CA VAL A 195 2.76 13.48 -18.95
C VAL A 195 3.61 13.36 -17.68
N LEU A 196 2.97 12.99 -16.57
CA LEU A 196 3.61 12.71 -15.29
C LEU A 196 3.60 11.19 -15.05
N LEU A 197 4.80 10.60 -15.13
CA LEU A 197 5.05 9.18 -14.95
C LEU A 197 5.46 8.88 -13.51
N PHE A 198 4.63 8.16 -12.78
CA PHE A 198 4.91 7.73 -11.41
C PHE A 198 5.51 6.33 -11.40
N ASN A 199 6.50 6.08 -10.53
CA ASN A 199 6.84 4.70 -10.22
C ASN A 199 5.71 4.06 -9.39
N PRO A 200 5.39 2.78 -9.61
CA PRO A 200 4.34 2.09 -8.84
C PRO A 200 4.77 1.79 -7.40
N TYR A 201 6.08 1.73 -7.15
CA TYR A 201 6.64 1.37 -5.85
C TYR A 201 7.70 2.35 -5.37
N PHE A 202 7.81 2.49 -4.05
CA PHE A 202 9.01 2.99 -3.38
C PHE A 202 9.79 1.82 -2.79
N TYR A 203 11.10 1.97 -2.65
CA TYR A 203 11.98 0.90 -2.18
C TYR A 203 12.68 1.30 -0.88
N LEU A 204 12.99 0.29 -0.08
CA LEU A 204 13.82 0.42 1.12
C LEU A 204 15.09 -0.42 0.96
N PRO A 205 16.22 0.01 1.57
CA PRO A 205 17.39 -0.84 1.68
C PRO A 205 17.05 -2.17 2.37
N VAL A 206 17.67 -3.27 1.94
CA VAL A 206 17.40 -4.63 2.48
C VAL A 206 17.63 -4.72 4.00
N LYS A 207 18.52 -3.89 4.54
CA LYS A 207 18.81 -3.84 5.98
C LYS A 207 17.70 -3.16 6.78
N GLU A 208 16.88 -2.32 6.15
CA GLU A 208 15.82 -1.59 6.82
C GLU A 208 14.60 -2.47 7.09
N LYS A 209 14.15 -2.45 8.35
CA LYS A 209 12.95 -3.16 8.80
C LYS A 209 11.70 -2.31 8.60
N TRP A 210 10.54 -2.96 8.54
CA TRP A 210 9.28 -2.24 8.48
C TRP A 210 9.04 -1.45 9.77
N ARG A 211 8.98 -0.13 9.64
CA ARG A 211 8.80 0.86 10.70
C ARG A 211 7.84 1.94 10.25
N ASN A 212 6.74 1.49 9.63
CA ASN A 212 5.70 2.36 9.09
C ASN A 212 6.27 3.41 8.10
N GLN A 213 7.20 2.99 7.24
CA GLN A 213 7.68 3.80 6.14
C GLN A 213 6.54 3.98 5.13
N ASN A 214 6.32 5.21 4.69
CA ASN A 214 5.25 5.54 3.76
C ASN A 214 5.61 6.72 2.86
N VAL A 215 5.12 6.68 1.62
CA VAL A 215 5.20 7.78 0.66
C VAL A 215 3.78 8.25 0.35
N ARG A 216 3.49 9.52 0.68
CA ARG A 216 2.25 10.19 0.27
C ARG A 216 2.60 11.27 -0.75
N ILE A 217 1.85 11.29 -1.85
CA ILE A 217 2.03 12.21 -2.96
C ILE A 217 0.78 13.07 -3.03
N LEU A 218 0.95 14.39 -2.99
CA LEU A 218 -0.12 15.35 -3.23
C LEU A 218 0.15 16.06 -4.56
N LEU A 219 -0.74 15.86 -5.53
CA LEU A 219 -0.74 16.65 -6.75
C LEU A 219 -1.66 17.88 -6.53
N LYS A 220 -1.04 19.06 -6.42
CA LYS A 220 -1.73 20.35 -6.37
C LYS A 220 -2.16 20.75 -7.77
N ILE A 221 -3.46 20.91 -7.99
CA ILE A 221 -4.07 21.21 -9.28
C ILE A 221 -4.75 22.59 -9.21
N PRO A 222 -4.39 23.56 -10.07
CA PRO A 222 -5.06 24.85 -10.11
C PRO A 222 -6.52 24.74 -10.57
N VAL A 223 -7.38 25.62 -10.06
CA VAL A 223 -8.78 25.70 -10.49
C VAL A 223 -8.85 25.98 -12.00
N GLY A 224 -9.78 25.31 -12.69
CA GLY A 224 -9.96 25.40 -14.14
C GLY A 224 -8.99 24.53 -14.96
N LYS A 225 -7.90 24.02 -14.37
CA LYS A 225 -7.01 23.05 -15.01
C LYS A 225 -7.49 21.62 -14.78
N GLY A 226 -7.10 20.73 -15.69
CA GLY A 226 -7.53 19.34 -15.69
C GLY A 226 -6.41 18.33 -15.46
N ILE A 227 -6.81 17.12 -15.07
CA ILE A 227 -5.98 15.93 -15.08
C ILE A 227 -6.66 14.83 -15.87
N PHE A 228 -5.89 13.98 -16.54
CA PHE A 228 -6.38 12.72 -17.09
C PHE A 228 -5.70 11.58 -16.36
N ILE A 229 -6.48 10.70 -15.74
CA ILE A 229 -5.95 9.61 -14.93
C ILE A 229 -5.97 8.34 -15.78
N ASN A 230 -4.82 7.76 -16.13
CA ASN A 230 -4.78 6.54 -16.93
C ASN A 230 -5.26 5.31 -16.12
N LYS A 231 -5.70 4.25 -16.81
CA LYS A 231 -6.28 3.02 -16.23
C LYS A 231 -5.38 2.34 -15.21
N ASN A 232 -4.07 2.32 -15.47
CA ASN A 232 -3.07 1.66 -14.64
C ASN A 232 -2.83 2.38 -13.30
N MET A 233 -3.22 3.65 -13.14
CA MET A 233 -3.00 4.44 -11.92
C MET A 233 -3.72 3.90 -10.67
N GLY A 234 -4.64 2.95 -10.81
CA GLY A 234 -5.46 2.44 -9.71
C GLY A 234 -4.65 1.96 -8.49
N ILE A 235 -3.42 1.46 -8.69
CA ILE A 235 -2.55 1.02 -7.58
C ILE A 235 -2.17 2.16 -6.63
N LEU A 236 -2.01 3.39 -7.14
CA LEU A 236 -1.58 4.56 -6.34
C LEU A 236 -2.75 5.30 -5.70
N LEU A 237 -3.99 5.07 -6.15
CA LEU A 237 -5.18 5.79 -5.67
C LEU A 237 -5.83 5.12 -4.46
N ASN A 238 -5.22 4.05 -3.92
CA ASN A 238 -5.82 3.26 -2.85
C ASN A 238 -5.74 3.95 -1.50
N ASN A 239 -6.65 4.90 -1.26
CA ASN A 239 -6.85 5.51 0.05
C ASN A 239 -7.83 4.65 0.88
N PRO A 240 -7.39 4.01 1.98
CA PRO A 240 -8.26 3.22 2.85
C PRO A 240 -9.32 4.07 3.59
N ASN A 241 -9.21 5.41 3.55
CA ASN A 241 -10.12 6.34 4.22
C ASN A 241 -11.05 7.11 3.25
N SER A 242 -11.12 6.76 1.96
CA SER A 242 -12.05 7.39 1.01
C SER A 242 -13.18 6.45 0.59
N ASP A 243 -14.42 6.91 0.70
CA ASP A 243 -15.63 6.17 0.32
C ASP A 243 -15.79 5.96 -1.20
N SER A 244 -15.00 6.67 -2.03
CA SER A 244 -15.06 6.55 -3.49
C SER A 244 -14.32 5.30 -3.97
N THR A 245 -15.00 4.44 -4.74
CA THR A 245 -14.37 3.30 -5.41
C THR A 245 -13.31 3.83 -6.39
N ASN A 246 -12.03 3.51 -6.17
CA ASN A 246 -10.89 3.98 -6.96
C ASN A 246 -11.02 3.74 -8.49
N SER A 247 -11.85 2.77 -8.89
CA SER A 247 -12.19 2.48 -10.28
C SER A 247 -12.96 3.60 -10.99
N GLU A 248 -13.62 4.50 -10.26
CA GLU A 248 -14.40 5.58 -10.86
C GLU A 248 -13.53 6.75 -11.34
N LEU A 249 -12.34 6.91 -10.75
CA LEU A 249 -11.39 7.99 -11.03
C LEU A 249 -10.59 7.76 -12.31
N ILE A 250 -10.27 6.50 -12.62
CA ILE A 250 -9.39 6.13 -13.73
C ILE A 250 -10.08 6.21 -15.10
N ASN A 251 -9.26 6.32 -16.15
CA ASN A 251 -9.64 6.42 -17.56
C ASN A 251 -10.58 7.59 -17.88
N LYS A 252 -10.46 8.71 -17.15
CA LYS A 252 -11.31 9.89 -17.31
C LYS A 252 -10.50 11.17 -17.13
N LYS A 253 -11.00 12.23 -17.77
CA LYS A 253 -10.56 13.61 -17.51
C LYS A 253 -11.35 14.19 -16.35
N TRP A 254 -10.65 14.87 -15.46
CA TRP A 254 -11.20 15.63 -14.34
C TRP A 254 -10.74 17.07 -14.44
N ILE A 255 -11.56 18.02 -14.01
CA ILE A 255 -11.22 19.43 -13.90
C ILE A 255 -11.33 19.83 -12.44
N MET A 256 -10.33 20.55 -11.94
CA MET A 256 -10.39 21.10 -10.59
C MET A 256 -11.33 22.29 -10.56
N GLN A 257 -12.32 22.23 -9.68
CA GLN A 257 -13.20 23.34 -9.33
C GLN A 257 -12.93 23.78 -7.89
N GLU A 258 -13.57 24.86 -7.45
CA GLU A 258 -13.45 25.33 -6.06
C GLU A 258 -13.84 24.27 -5.03
N GLY A 259 -14.84 23.45 -5.34
CA GLY A 259 -15.31 22.33 -4.50
C GLY A 259 -14.60 20.99 -4.73
N GLY A 260 -13.51 20.95 -5.50
CA GLY A 260 -12.75 19.72 -5.78
C GLY A 260 -12.82 19.26 -7.25
N LEU A 261 -12.35 18.03 -7.51
CA LEU A 261 -12.34 17.44 -8.85
C LEU A 261 -13.75 17.08 -9.32
N LYS A 262 -14.09 17.49 -10.56
CA LYS A 262 -15.32 17.04 -11.23
C LYS A 262 -15.05 16.57 -12.65
N VAL A 263 -15.85 15.61 -13.11
CA VAL A 263 -15.88 15.21 -14.52
C VAL A 263 -16.46 16.38 -15.33
N PRO A 264 -15.88 16.76 -16.48
CA PRO A 264 -16.48 17.77 -17.35
C PRO A 264 -17.89 17.34 -17.76
N THR A 265 -18.89 18.14 -17.44
CA THR A 265 -20.24 17.95 -17.98
C THR A 265 -20.18 18.32 -19.45
N TYR A 266 -20.06 17.32 -20.33
CA TYR A 266 -20.31 17.55 -21.75
C TYR A 266 -21.80 17.87 -21.90
N PHE A 267 -22.15 19.13 -22.17
CA PHE A 267 -23.43 19.41 -22.82
C PHE A 267 -23.38 18.66 -24.15
N ALA A 268 -24.20 17.63 -24.30
CA ALA A 268 -24.41 17.00 -25.61
C ALA A 268 -24.75 18.12 -26.62
N PRO A 269 -24.23 18.08 -27.85
CA PRO A 269 -24.69 19.02 -28.86
C PRO A 269 -26.21 18.90 -28.95
N VAL A 270 -26.91 20.02 -28.79
CA VAL A 270 -28.35 20.11 -29.07
C VAL A 270 -28.53 19.47 -30.44
N GLN A 271 -29.23 18.34 -30.51
CA GLN A 271 -29.64 17.80 -31.80
C GLN A 271 -30.50 18.88 -32.45
N ALA A 272 -29.93 19.60 -33.42
CA ALA A 272 -30.69 20.45 -34.30
C ALA A 272 -31.71 19.53 -34.98
N LYS A 273 -32.97 19.65 -34.56
CA LYS A 273 -34.10 18.97 -35.18
C LYS A 273 -34.20 19.53 -36.59
N VAL A 274 -33.55 18.89 -37.56
CA VAL A 274 -33.74 19.18 -38.97
C VAL A 274 -35.16 18.76 -39.29
N ASP A 275 -36.05 19.74 -39.35
CA ASP A 275 -37.41 19.55 -39.81
C ASP A 275 -37.40 19.20 -41.31
N SER A 276 -37.47 17.91 -41.60
CA SER A 276 -37.51 17.37 -42.95
C SER A 276 -38.82 17.66 -43.70
N SER A 277 -39.74 18.45 -43.15
CA SER A 277 -41.00 18.83 -43.81
C SER A 277 -40.87 19.96 -44.85
N LYS A 278 -39.68 20.59 -44.99
CA LYS A 278 -39.42 21.65 -45.98
C LYS A 278 -38.39 21.28 -47.06
N ILE A 279 -38.41 20.05 -47.56
CA ILE A 279 -37.69 19.72 -48.80
C ILE A 279 -38.68 19.83 -49.96
N ASP A 280 -38.68 21.01 -50.61
CA ASP A 280 -39.40 21.25 -51.87
C ASP A 280 -38.94 20.26 -52.94
N LYS A 281 -39.85 19.39 -53.38
CA LYS A 281 -39.65 18.51 -54.54
C LYS A 281 -39.78 19.33 -55.83
N LYS A 282 -38.66 19.72 -56.44
CA LYS A 282 -38.66 20.14 -57.86
C LYS A 282 -38.64 18.90 -58.77
N PRO A 283 -39.40 18.87 -59.89
CA PRO A 283 -39.41 17.73 -60.79
C PRO A 283 -38.14 17.68 -61.65
N ILE A 284 -37.62 16.48 -61.86
CA ILE A 284 -36.47 16.19 -62.72
C ILE A 284 -36.95 16.21 -64.18
N LEU A 285 -36.42 17.13 -64.98
CA LEU A 285 -36.65 17.18 -66.42
C LEU A 285 -35.74 16.16 -67.11
N ASN A 286 -36.35 15.14 -67.70
CA ASN A 286 -35.67 14.05 -68.40
C ASN A 286 -35.25 14.54 -69.80
N LYS A 287 -33.95 14.83 -70.02
CA LYS A 287 -33.44 15.22 -71.34
C LYS A 287 -32.67 14.05 -71.95
N LYS A 288 -33.35 13.35 -72.87
CA LYS A 288 -32.72 12.44 -73.86
C LYS A 288 -31.73 13.23 -74.71
N ILE A 289 -30.55 12.69 -74.95
CA ILE A 289 -29.73 13.04 -76.11
C ILE A 289 -29.17 11.75 -76.72
N LYS A 290 -29.24 11.71 -78.05
CA LYS A 290 -28.73 10.70 -78.99
C LYS A 290 -27.22 10.52 -78.89
#